data_AF-A0A061SIA2-F1
#
_entry.id   AF-A0A061SIA2-F1
#
_cell.length_a   1.000
_cell.length_b   1.000
_cell.length_c   1.000
_cell.angle_alpha   90.00
_cell.angle_beta   90.00
_cell.angle_gamma   90.00
#
_symmetry.space_group_name_H-M   'P 1'
#
loop_
_entity.id
_entity.type
_entity.pdbx_description
1 polymer ?
#
loop_
_entity_poly.entity_id
_entity_poly.type
_entity_poly.pdbx_seq_one_letter_code
_entity_poly.pdbx_strand_id
1 'polypeptide(L)'
;MTLKAFIISGAGLMIRFAATLKLQLAVLIQGTIGIEPCEQFCESSGYVGNVPIVVGGSWGANLEQAASVCLSEDLLRSEYSKEQQEFCFSDNSIELMEKATSQFISDLRVFKYDILAYKGDILQKSHRIAQELNNPDNVMSIDESPNPSRLNSLREAYSDFPRDDAEGEMGEIRLRASIESLRKSAKNLNSVLSVQASRFENFLTTCDRFFPRENRFLLDMCTVSGSKCIEDSQSEHVSCCCLQNPMLNLEHRKEAVMDAKSLQHSRQLELESTAVDVCSEAAQQSDEKVREVKTYLDKIGRSDVHRDYESRLRDKYNNFYSSDCQGQMTSKVLLLLCLLIIAF
;
A
#
# COMPACT_ATOMS: atom_id res chain seq x y z
N MET A 1 -23.09 9.47 1.31
CA MET A 1 -21.90 10.34 1.14
C MET A 1 -20.94 9.64 0.20
N THR A 2 -20.65 10.26 -0.94
CA THR A 2 -19.93 9.66 -2.08
C THR A 2 -18.42 9.59 -1.84
N LEU A 3 -17.79 8.49 -2.27
CA LEU A 3 -16.34 8.20 -2.25
C LEU A 3 -15.44 9.39 -2.67
N LYS A 4 -15.94 10.24 -3.58
CA LYS A 4 -15.31 11.51 -4.00
C LYS A 4 -15.02 12.48 -2.84
N ALA A 5 -15.91 12.58 -1.85
CA ALA A 5 -15.74 13.50 -0.73
C ALA A 5 -14.61 13.04 0.22
N PHE A 6 -14.38 11.73 0.33
CA PHE A 6 -13.34 11.16 1.19
C PHE A 6 -11.94 11.33 0.56
N ILE A 7 -11.82 11.13 -0.75
CA ILE A 7 -10.56 11.29 -1.50
C ILE A 7 -10.08 12.76 -1.49
N ILE A 8 -11.00 13.72 -1.63
CA ILE A 8 -10.65 15.15 -1.62
C ILE A 8 -10.22 15.61 -0.22
N SER A 9 -10.85 15.08 0.84
CA SER A 9 -10.45 15.36 2.22
C SER A 9 -9.07 14.79 2.55
N GLY A 10 -8.77 13.57 2.10
CA GLY A 10 -7.47 12.92 2.34
C GLY A 10 -6.29 13.58 1.61
N ALA A 11 -6.50 14.04 0.37
CA ALA A 11 -5.46 14.75 -0.38
C ALA A 11 -5.11 16.12 0.24
N GLY A 12 -6.10 16.83 0.79
CA GLY A 12 -5.88 18.09 1.50
C GLY A 12 -5.06 17.92 2.78
N LEU A 13 -5.21 16.78 3.47
CA LEU A 13 -4.46 16.45 4.69
C LEU A 13 -2.98 16.16 4.37
N MET A 14 -2.71 15.37 3.31
CA MET A 14 -1.36 15.02 2.86
C MET A 14 -0.53 16.25 2.44
N ILE A 15 -1.14 17.24 1.79
CA ILE A 15 -0.44 18.47 1.34
C ILE A 15 -0.09 19.37 2.53
N ARG A 16 -0.98 19.49 3.52
CA ARG A 16 -0.66 20.19 4.78
C ARG A 16 0.43 19.48 5.56
N PHE A 17 0.41 18.14 5.58
CA PHE A 17 1.41 17.31 6.24
C PHE A 17 2.83 17.51 5.68
N ALA A 18 2.98 17.55 4.35
CA ALA A 18 4.27 17.82 3.71
C ALA A 18 4.83 19.23 4.04
N ALA A 19 3.95 20.21 4.27
CA ALA A 19 4.34 21.55 4.67
C ALA A 19 4.77 21.63 6.14
N THR A 20 4.10 20.91 7.05
CA THR A 20 4.46 20.87 8.48
C THR A 20 5.74 20.08 8.71
N LEU A 21 5.94 18.95 8.01
CA LEU A 21 7.14 18.12 8.13
C LEU A 21 8.41 18.87 7.65
N LYS A 22 8.29 19.69 6.60
CA LYS A 22 9.38 20.57 6.13
C LYS A 22 9.71 21.69 7.11
N LEU A 23 8.74 22.14 7.92
CA LEU A 23 8.95 23.22 8.87
C LEU A 23 9.59 22.74 10.18
N GLN A 24 9.33 21.50 10.61
CA GLN A 24 9.97 20.91 11.80
C GLN A 24 11.40 20.42 11.56
N LEU A 25 11.76 20.04 10.33
CA LEU A 25 13.13 19.57 10.02
C LEU A 25 14.18 20.69 9.87
N ALA A 26 13.78 21.96 9.82
CA ALA A 26 14.68 23.08 9.53
C ALA A 26 15.34 23.70 10.77
N VAL A 27 15.10 23.15 11.97
CA VAL A 27 15.60 23.73 13.22
C VAL A 27 16.82 22.93 13.71
N LEU A 28 17.98 23.61 13.68
CA LEU A 28 19.25 23.30 14.35
C LEU A 28 20.18 22.25 13.71
N ILE A 29 20.91 22.66 12.66
CA ILE A 29 22.24 22.10 12.37
C ILE A 29 23.21 23.26 12.13
N GLN A 30 23.95 23.67 13.15
CA GLN A 30 25.16 24.48 13.02
C GLN A 30 26.28 23.81 13.85
N GLY A 31 27.37 23.40 13.20
CA GLY A 31 28.63 22.98 13.82
C GLY A 31 29.01 21.52 13.59
N THR A 32 29.99 21.27 12.73
CA THR A 32 30.45 19.96 12.23
C THR A 32 31.45 19.24 13.16
N ILE A 33 31.16 19.13 14.46
CA ILE A 33 31.93 18.29 15.39
C ILE A 33 30.95 17.33 16.06
N GLY A 34 31.14 16.01 15.87
CA GLY A 34 30.37 14.98 16.59
C GLY A 34 29.08 14.48 15.93
N ILE A 35 28.80 14.84 14.67
CA ILE A 35 27.59 14.34 13.98
C ILE A 35 27.70 12.84 13.68
N GLU A 36 28.79 12.39 13.07
CA GLU A 36 28.96 10.99 12.66
C GLU A 36 28.96 9.98 13.84
N PRO A 37 29.63 10.23 14.99
CA PRO A 37 29.51 9.32 16.13
C PRO A 37 28.13 9.38 16.80
N CYS A 38 27.41 10.50 16.72
CA CYS A 38 26.04 10.64 17.24
C CYS A 38 25.04 9.87 16.36
N GLU A 39 25.20 9.94 15.04
CA GLU A 39 24.46 9.10 14.09
C GLU A 39 24.72 7.61 14.35
N GLN A 40 25.99 7.20 14.47
CA GLN A 40 26.35 5.81 14.78
C GLN A 40 25.75 5.32 16.12
N PHE A 41 25.74 6.17 17.15
CA PHE A 41 25.08 5.85 18.41
C PHE A 41 23.59 5.55 18.21
N CYS A 42 22.90 6.36 17.40
CA CYS A 42 21.49 6.14 17.07
C CYS A 42 21.25 4.95 16.14
N GLU A 43 22.14 4.67 15.20
CA GLU A 43 22.03 3.56 14.25
C GLU A 43 22.33 2.20 14.87
N SER A 44 23.25 2.15 15.85
CA SER A 44 23.63 0.92 16.57
C SER A 44 22.47 0.21 17.27
N SER A 45 21.30 0.86 17.29
CA SER A 45 20.07 0.41 17.88
C SER A 45 19.30 -0.62 17.05
N GLY A 46 19.46 -0.66 15.72
CA GLY A 46 18.62 -1.46 14.82
C GLY A 46 17.18 -0.95 14.68
N TYR A 47 16.83 0.21 15.24
CA TYR A 47 15.49 0.80 15.13
C TYR A 47 15.47 1.89 14.06
N VAL A 48 14.45 1.87 13.22
CA VAL A 48 14.14 2.98 12.31
C VAL A 48 13.56 4.13 13.13
N GLY A 49 13.75 5.37 12.68
CA GLY A 49 13.09 6.55 13.26
C GLY A 49 13.73 7.12 14.53
N ASN A 50 14.97 6.73 14.82
CA ASN A 50 15.81 7.44 15.78
C ASN A 50 16.33 8.74 15.16
N VAL A 51 16.41 9.78 15.97
CA VAL A 51 16.89 11.11 15.61
C VAL A 51 18.04 11.48 16.54
N PRO A 52 19.26 11.65 15.99
CA PRO A 52 20.40 12.14 16.73
C PRO A 52 20.27 13.65 16.98
N ILE A 53 20.48 14.08 18.22
CA ILE A 53 20.52 15.50 18.60
C ILE A 53 21.82 15.75 19.34
N VAL A 54 22.70 16.57 18.76
CA VAL A 54 23.96 16.94 19.40
C VAL A 54 23.72 18.08 20.40
N VAL A 55 24.24 17.94 21.61
CA VAL A 55 24.18 18.92 22.71
C VAL A 55 25.59 19.32 23.12
N GLY A 56 25.78 20.59 23.51
CA GLY A 56 27.07 21.10 23.96
C GLY A 56 27.98 21.62 22.85
N GLY A 57 27.96 21.08 21.63
CA GLY A 57 28.66 21.64 20.46
C GLY A 57 30.06 22.22 20.77
N SER A 58 30.28 23.51 20.51
CA SER A 58 31.55 24.18 20.82
C SER A 58 31.67 24.74 22.24
N TRP A 59 30.59 24.75 23.02
CA TRP A 59 30.52 25.41 24.34
C TRP A 59 30.51 24.41 25.51
N GLY A 60 30.23 23.13 25.24
CA GLY A 60 30.17 22.02 26.19
C GLY A 60 28.98 22.08 27.15
N ALA A 61 28.42 20.93 27.50
CA ALA A 61 27.37 20.79 28.50
C ALA A 61 27.77 19.72 29.54
N ASN A 62 27.41 19.95 30.79
CA ASN A 62 27.47 18.89 31.81
C ASN A 62 26.27 17.93 31.69
N LEU A 63 26.26 16.86 32.49
CA LEU A 63 25.22 15.84 32.44
C LEU A 63 23.81 16.41 32.66
N GLU A 64 23.63 17.30 33.63
CA GLU A 64 22.33 17.89 33.97
C GLU A 64 21.81 18.78 32.84
N GLN A 65 22.69 19.60 32.26
CA GLN A 65 22.38 20.44 31.10
C GLN A 65 22.01 19.60 29.89
N ALA A 66 22.81 18.58 29.56
CA ALA A 66 22.55 17.69 28.44
C ALA A 66 21.21 16.94 28.62
N ALA A 67 20.97 16.39 29.81
CA ALA A 67 19.72 15.74 30.15
C ALA A 67 18.52 16.71 30.06
N SER A 68 18.68 17.96 30.52
CA SER A 68 17.61 18.96 30.46
C SER A 68 17.20 19.30 29.02
N VAL A 69 18.15 19.27 28.08
CA VAL A 69 17.86 19.44 26.65
C VAL A 69 17.14 18.21 26.13
N CYS A 70 17.73 17.02 26.28
CA CYS A 70 17.17 15.77 25.75
C CYS A 70 15.78 15.44 26.30
N LEU A 71 15.51 15.84 27.55
CA LEU A 71 14.26 15.58 28.26
C LEU A 71 13.37 16.82 28.39
N SER A 72 13.66 17.89 27.66
CA SER A 72 12.87 19.12 27.71
C SER A 72 11.43 18.88 27.29
N GLU A 73 10.48 19.60 27.89
CA GLU A 73 9.06 19.52 27.55
C GLU A 73 8.74 20.07 26.14
N ASP A 74 9.68 20.83 25.55
CA ASP A 74 9.58 21.31 24.18
C ASP A 74 9.86 20.19 23.16
N LEU A 75 10.73 19.24 23.51
CA LEU A 75 11.09 18.08 22.67
C LEU A 75 10.25 16.85 23.00
N LEU A 76 10.07 16.57 24.29
CA LEU A 76 9.29 15.47 24.82
C LEU A 76 7.94 15.98 25.33
N ARG A 77 6.87 15.20 25.17
CA ARG A 77 5.68 15.41 26.01
C ARG A 77 5.89 14.67 27.32
N SER A 78 6.28 15.40 28.36
CA SER A 78 6.46 14.89 29.73
C SER A 78 5.20 14.22 30.29
N GLU A 79 4.04 14.49 29.68
CA GLU A 79 2.72 13.97 30.06
C GLU A 79 2.32 12.65 29.39
N TYR A 80 3.13 12.07 28.48
CA TYR A 80 2.71 10.85 27.79
C TYR A 80 2.62 9.66 28.75
N SER A 81 1.40 9.13 28.89
CA SER A 81 1.18 7.89 29.61
C SER A 81 1.85 6.72 28.88
N LYS A 82 2.13 5.62 29.60
CA LYS A 82 2.69 4.40 28.98
C LYS A 82 1.82 3.91 27.83
N GLU A 83 0.51 4.05 27.96
CA GLU A 83 -0.47 3.66 26.95
C GLU A 83 -0.36 4.52 25.68
N GLN A 84 -0.05 5.81 25.80
CA GLN A 84 0.16 6.68 24.64
C GLN A 84 1.46 6.36 23.91
N GLN A 85 2.52 6.05 24.65
CA GLN A 85 3.78 5.56 24.07
C GLN A 85 3.53 4.25 23.32
N GLU A 86 2.86 3.29 23.96
CA GLU A 86 2.50 2.01 23.35
C GLU A 86 1.65 2.20 22.09
N PHE A 87 0.65 3.09 22.11
CA PHE A 87 -0.14 3.43 20.93
C PHE A 87 0.76 3.92 19.78
N CYS A 88 1.67 4.85 20.04
CA CYS A 88 2.52 5.42 18.98
C CYS A 88 3.46 4.41 18.32
N PHE A 89 3.96 3.44 19.09
CA PHE A 89 4.88 2.42 18.57
C PHE A 89 4.18 1.17 18.04
N SER A 90 2.94 0.89 18.46
CA SER A 90 2.18 -0.32 18.06
C SER A 90 1.06 -0.07 17.05
N ASP A 91 0.75 1.18 16.71
CA ASP A 91 -0.30 1.49 15.75
C ASP A 91 -0.01 0.90 14.36
N ASN A 92 -0.96 0.11 13.85
CA ASN A 92 -0.90 -0.54 12.54
C ASN A 92 -2.02 -0.09 11.60
N SER A 93 -2.58 1.11 11.82
CA SER A 93 -3.74 1.62 11.07
C SER A 93 -3.46 1.66 9.56
N ILE A 94 -2.27 2.15 9.16
CA ILE A 94 -1.85 2.19 7.74
C ILE A 94 -1.83 0.79 7.14
N GLU A 95 -1.14 -0.16 7.78
CA GLU A 95 -0.99 -1.51 7.26
C GLU A 95 -2.35 -2.19 7.06
N LEU A 96 -3.28 -2.02 8.01
CA LEU A 96 -4.63 -2.55 7.89
C LEU A 96 -5.38 -1.92 6.71
N MET A 97 -5.25 -0.61 6.50
CA MET A 97 -5.85 0.09 5.35
C MET A 97 -5.24 -0.37 4.02
N GLU A 98 -3.91 -0.51 3.95
CA GLU A 98 -3.19 -0.98 2.75
C GLU A 98 -3.61 -2.41 2.39
N LYS A 99 -3.63 -3.33 3.35
CA LYS A 99 -4.08 -4.72 3.16
C LYS A 99 -5.53 -4.82 2.69
N ALA A 100 -6.43 -4.03 3.29
CA ALA A 100 -7.82 -4.02 2.87
C ALA A 100 -7.99 -3.46 1.45
N THR A 101 -7.17 -2.47 1.10
CA THR A 101 -7.17 -1.85 -0.24
C THR A 101 -6.62 -2.82 -1.28
N SER A 102 -5.51 -3.52 -0.99
CA SER A 102 -4.92 -4.49 -1.93
C SER A 102 -5.88 -5.64 -2.22
N GLN A 103 -6.57 -6.16 -1.21
CA GLN A 103 -7.60 -7.19 -1.40
C GLN A 103 -8.76 -6.70 -2.28
N PHE A 104 -9.25 -5.48 -2.06
CA PHE A 104 -10.32 -4.91 -2.90
C PHE A 104 -9.89 -4.75 -4.36
N ILE A 105 -8.67 -4.24 -4.60
CA ILE A 105 -8.13 -4.08 -5.95
C ILE A 105 -7.93 -5.45 -6.63
N SER A 106 -7.43 -6.43 -5.88
CA SER A 106 -7.28 -7.83 -6.34
C SER A 106 -8.63 -8.40 -6.80
N ASP A 107 -9.67 -8.30 -5.96
CA ASP A 107 -11.01 -8.79 -6.30
C ASP A 107 -11.64 -8.03 -7.48
N LEU A 108 -11.41 -6.70 -7.56
CA LEU A 108 -11.86 -5.89 -8.69
C LEU A 108 -11.20 -6.34 -9.99
N ARG A 109 -9.91 -6.66 -9.96
CA ARG A 109 -9.17 -7.17 -11.11
C ARG A 109 -9.73 -8.52 -11.55
N VAL A 110 -9.97 -9.44 -10.62
CA VAL A 110 -10.60 -10.74 -10.93
C VAL A 110 -11.99 -10.55 -11.55
N PHE A 111 -12.84 -9.72 -10.93
CA PHE A 111 -14.18 -9.41 -11.45
C PHE A 111 -14.15 -8.86 -12.89
N LYS A 112 -13.21 -7.95 -13.19
CA LYS A 112 -13.04 -7.42 -14.56
C LYS A 112 -12.71 -8.51 -15.56
N TYR A 113 -11.88 -9.49 -15.19
CA TYR A 113 -11.57 -10.64 -16.06
C TYR A 113 -12.73 -11.61 -16.18
N ASP A 114 -13.49 -11.87 -15.10
CA ASP A 114 -14.67 -12.73 -15.19
C ASP A 114 -15.79 -12.14 -16.06
N ILE A 115 -15.90 -10.80 -16.16
CA ILE A 115 -16.75 -10.16 -17.19
C ILE A 115 -16.30 -10.56 -18.59
N LEU A 116 -14.98 -10.63 -18.84
CA LEU A 116 -14.43 -11.04 -20.13
C LEU A 116 -14.72 -12.52 -20.39
N ALA A 117 -14.63 -13.39 -19.38
CA ALA A 117 -15.01 -14.80 -19.48
C ALA A 117 -16.48 -14.93 -19.89
N TYR A 118 -17.38 -14.28 -19.16
CA TYR A 118 -18.82 -14.28 -19.48
C TYR A 118 -19.12 -13.75 -20.87
N LYS A 119 -18.44 -12.67 -21.29
CA LYS A 119 -18.52 -12.15 -22.65
C LYS A 119 -18.02 -13.17 -23.68
N GLY A 120 -16.91 -13.85 -23.39
CA GLY A 120 -16.37 -14.92 -24.22
C GLY A 120 -17.39 -16.03 -24.45
N ASP A 121 -18.06 -16.47 -23.39
CA ASP A 121 -19.10 -17.52 -23.45
C ASP A 121 -20.24 -17.14 -24.38
N ILE A 122 -20.82 -15.95 -24.19
CA ILE A 122 -21.90 -15.43 -25.04
C ILE A 122 -21.48 -15.41 -26.50
N LEU A 123 -20.29 -14.91 -26.78
CA LEU A 123 -19.84 -14.76 -28.15
C LEU A 123 -19.43 -16.10 -28.78
N GLN A 124 -18.95 -17.06 -28.00
CA GLN A 124 -18.67 -18.42 -28.47
C GLN A 124 -19.96 -19.18 -28.77
N LYS A 125 -20.98 -19.07 -27.91
CA LYS A 125 -22.32 -19.63 -28.15
C LYS A 125 -22.95 -19.03 -29.41
N SER A 126 -22.87 -17.71 -29.55
CA SER A 126 -23.32 -17.03 -30.77
C SER A 126 -22.62 -17.56 -32.03
N HIS A 127 -21.32 -17.88 -31.94
CA HIS A 127 -20.57 -18.44 -33.06
C HIS A 127 -21.01 -19.86 -33.40
N ARG A 128 -21.19 -20.73 -32.38
CA ARG A 128 -21.68 -22.11 -32.56
C ARG A 128 -23.06 -22.13 -33.24
N ILE A 129 -24.00 -21.32 -32.76
CA ILE A 129 -25.34 -21.22 -33.36
C ILE A 129 -25.27 -20.71 -34.81
N ALA A 130 -24.41 -19.71 -35.08
CA ALA A 130 -24.22 -19.25 -36.45
C ALA A 130 -23.63 -20.36 -37.35
N GLN A 131 -22.75 -21.23 -36.84
CA GLN A 131 -22.24 -22.37 -37.60
C GLN A 131 -23.35 -23.41 -37.85
N GLU A 132 -24.18 -23.71 -36.86
CA GLU A 132 -25.31 -24.63 -36.99
C GLU A 132 -26.34 -24.15 -38.00
N LEU A 133 -26.69 -22.86 -37.97
CA LEU A 133 -27.64 -22.25 -38.91
C LEU A 133 -27.10 -22.16 -40.34
N ASN A 134 -25.77 -22.14 -40.51
CA ASN A 134 -25.11 -22.14 -41.82
C ASN A 134 -24.69 -23.54 -42.29
N ASN A 135 -25.00 -24.59 -41.54
CA ASN A 135 -24.76 -25.96 -41.96
C ASN A 135 -25.69 -26.32 -43.12
N PRO A 136 -25.19 -26.79 -44.28
CA PRO A 136 -26.00 -27.10 -45.46
C PRO A 136 -27.25 -27.95 -45.17
N ASP A 137 -27.14 -28.95 -44.30
CA ASP A 137 -28.25 -29.84 -43.95
C ASP A 137 -29.37 -29.10 -43.17
N ASN A 138 -28.98 -28.15 -42.31
CA ASN A 138 -29.91 -27.31 -41.56
C ASN A 138 -30.49 -26.19 -42.44
N VAL A 139 -29.70 -25.63 -43.36
CA VAL A 139 -30.16 -24.61 -44.31
C VAL A 139 -31.25 -25.19 -45.22
N MET A 140 -31.06 -26.40 -45.76
CA MET A 140 -32.06 -27.05 -46.61
C MET A 140 -33.38 -27.29 -45.87
N SER A 141 -33.34 -27.79 -44.64
CA SER A 141 -34.55 -28.04 -43.85
C SER A 141 -35.28 -26.75 -43.42
N ILE A 142 -34.56 -25.67 -43.17
CA ILE A 142 -35.14 -24.35 -42.87
C ILE A 142 -35.72 -23.71 -44.16
N ASP A 143 -35.02 -23.76 -45.29
CA ASP A 143 -35.46 -23.13 -46.53
C ASP A 143 -36.66 -23.83 -47.19
N GLU A 144 -36.80 -25.14 -47.01
CA GLU A 144 -37.95 -25.91 -47.51
C GLU A 144 -39.21 -25.76 -46.63
N SER A 145 -39.08 -25.20 -45.43
CA SER A 145 -40.19 -25.04 -44.47
C SER A 145 -41.11 -23.84 -44.80
N PRO A 146 -42.42 -23.87 -44.49
CA PRO A 146 -43.30 -22.70 -44.57
C PRO A 146 -42.91 -21.57 -43.60
N ASN A 147 -43.24 -20.32 -43.94
CA ASN A 147 -42.84 -19.10 -43.21
C ASN A 147 -43.03 -19.11 -41.67
N PRO A 148 -44.12 -19.63 -41.07
CA PRO A 148 -44.23 -19.70 -39.61
C PRO A 148 -43.31 -20.77 -38.98
N SER A 149 -43.00 -21.85 -39.69
CA SER A 149 -42.10 -22.91 -39.21
C SER A 149 -40.64 -22.45 -39.20
N ARG A 150 -40.20 -21.64 -40.18
CA ARG A 150 -38.83 -21.06 -40.21
C ARG A 150 -38.53 -20.19 -39.00
N LEU A 151 -39.46 -19.28 -38.68
CA LEU A 151 -39.32 -18.39 -37.53
C LEU A 151 -39.32 -19.15 -36.20
N ASN A 152 -40.05 -20.27 -36.13
CA ASN A 152 -40.02 -21.14 -34.95
C ASN A 152 -38.71 -21.91 -34.83
N SER A 153 -38.16 -22.46 -35.93
CA SER A 153 -36.85 -23.13 -35.93
C SER A 153 -35.71 -22.18 -35.57
N LEU A 154 -35.74 -20.93 -36.04
CA LEU A 154 -34.80 -19.90 -35.59
C LEU A 154 -34.99 -19.58 -34.10
N ARG A 155 -36.24 -19.40 -33.65
CA ARG A 155 -36.53 -19.14 -32.24
C ARG A 155 -36.06 -20.28 -31.35
N GLU A 156 -36.17 -21.52 -31.79
CA GLU A 156 -35.71 -22.73 -31.09
C GLU A 156 -34.18 -22.80 -31.03
N ALA A 157 -33.48 -22.54 -32.14
CA ALA A 157 -32.01 -22.45 -32.16
C ALA A 157 -31.45 -21.37 -31.22
N TYR A 158 -32.20 -20.29 -31.01
CA TYR A 158 -31.86 -19.23 -30.05
C TYR A 158 -32.52 -19.39 -28.68
N SER A 159 -33.42 -20.35 -28.44
CA SER A 159 -34.04 -20.54 -27.12
C SER A 159 -33.12 -21.26 -26.14
N ASP A 160 -32.16 -22.03 -26.66
CA ASP A 160 -31.17 -22.76 -25.87
C ASP A 160 -29.92 -21.93 -25.54
N PHE A 161 -29.89 -20.67 -25.99
CA PHE A 161 -28.80 -19.71 -25.78
C PHE A 161 -28.35 -19.56 -24.31
N PRO A 162 -29.17 -19.81 -23.27
CA PRO A 162 -28.70 -19.80 -21.89
C PRO A 162 -28.37 -21.18 -21.26
N ARG A 163 -28.68 -22.35 -21.85
CA ARG A 163 -28.98 -23.53 -20.99
C ARG A 163 -28.15 -24.81 -21.05
N ASP A 164 -27.45 -25.19 -22.13
CA ASP A 164 -27.11 -26.63 -22.26
C ASP A 164 -25.65 -27.03 -22.54
N ASP A 165 -24.67 -26.17 -22.29
CA ASP A 165 -23.26 -26.57 -22.31
C ASP A 165 -22.56 -26.31 -20.98
N ALA A 166 -22.10 -27.38 -20.32
CA ALA A 166 -21.28 -27.34 -19.11
C ALA A 166 -19.99 -26.49 -19.27
N GLU A 167 -19.57 -26.20 -20.51
CA GLU A 167 -18.48 -25.27 -20.78
C GLU A 167 -18.94 -23.79 -20.71
N GLY A 168 -20.16 -23.46 -21.13
CA GLY A 168 -20.68 -22.09 -21.17
C GLY A 168 -21.31 -21.59 -19.85
N GLU A 169 -21.42 -22.44 -18.83
CA GLU A 169 -21.82 -22.03 -17.47
C GLU A 169 -20.64 -21.46 -16.66
N MET A 170 -19.39 -21.74 -17.06
CA MET A 170 -18.22 -21.38 -16.28
C MET A 170 -18.02 -19.87 -16.15
N GLY A 171 -18.27 -19.06 -17.19
CA GLY A 171 -18.16 -17.61 -17.10
C GLY A 171 -19.23 -16.97 -16.23
N GLU A 172 -20.49 -17.44 -16.29
CA GLU A 172 -21.55 -16.94 -15.41
C GLU A 172 -21.30 -17.31 -13.95
N ILE A 173 -20.92 -18.57 -13.67
CA ILE A 173 -20.60 -19.03 -12.32
C ILE A 173 -19.43 -18.23 -11.74
N ARG A 174 -18.35 -18.05 -12.52
CA ARG A 174 -17.20 -17.22 -12.12
C ARG A 174 -17.61 -15.78 -11.84
N LEU A 175 -18.38 -15.16 -12.73
CA LEU A 175 -18.85 -13.79 -12.58
C LEU A 175 -19.70 -13.60 -11.32
N ARG A 176 -20.63 -14.52 -11.03
CA ARG A 176 -21.44 -14.47 -9.79
C ARG A 176 -20.55 -14.59 -8.54
N ALA A 177 -19.57 -15.49 -8.56
CA ALA A 177 -18.64 -15.68 -7.45
C ALA A 177 -17.75 -14.43 -7.23
N SER A 178 -17.23 -13.82 -8.29
CA SER A 178 -16.40 -12.61 -8.16
C SER A 178 -17.20 -11.37 -7.78
N ILE A 179 -18.49 -11.26 -8.15
CA ILE A 179 -19.37 -10.21 -7.63
C ILE A 179 -19.48 -10.29 -6.10
N GLU A 180 -19.71 -11.48 -5.53
CA GLU A 180 -19.81 -11.59 -4.06
C GLU A 180 -18.46 -11.37 -3.38
N SER A 181 -17.35 -11.84 -3.97
CA SER A 181 -16.01 -11.54 -3.46
C SER A 181 -15.75 -10.03 -3.43
N LEU A 182 -15.97 -9.34 -4.54
CA LEU A 182 -15.81 -7.90 -4.66
C LEU A 182 -16.71 -7.15 -3.68
N ARG A 183 -17.95 -7.60 -3.48
CA ARG A 183 -18.86 -7.01 -2.51
C ARG A 183 -18.34 -7.18 -1.08
N LYS A 184 -17.79 -8.35 -0.75
CA LYS A 184 -17.21 -8.64 0.57
C LYS A 184 -15.98 -7.79 0.84
N SER A 185 -15.04 -7.72 -0.11
CA SER A 185 -13.84 -6.89 0.03
C SER A 185 -14.16 -5.39 0.06
N ALA A 186 -15.16 -4.91 -0.71
CA ALA A 186 -15.63 -3.54 -0.62
C ALA A 186 -16.20 -3.19 0.77
N LYS A 187 -17.02 -4.08 1.35
CA LYS A 187 -17.54 -3.91 2.71
C LYS A 187 -16.42 -3.91 3.74
N ASN A 188 -15.46 -4.83 3.60
CA ASN A 188 -14.30 -4.90 4.48
C ASN A 188 -13.46 -3.62 4.41
N LEU A 189 -13.13 -3.14 3.20
CA LEU A 189 -12.40 -1.91 2.98
C LEU A 189 -13.12 -0.71 3.63
N ASN A 190 -14.42 -0.57 3.40
CA ASN A 190 -15.20 0.50 4.01
C ASN A 190 -15.19 0.42 5.55
N SER A 191 -15.33 -0.78 6.11
CA SER A 191 -15.26 -0.99 7.57
C SER A 191 -13.89 -0.61 8.13
N VAL A 192 -12.80 -1.06 7.49
CA VAL A 192 -11.42 -0.78 7.90
C VAL A 192 -11.15 0.72 7.81
N LEU A 193 -11.46 1.37 6.69
CA LEU A 193 -11.26 2.81 6.53
C LEU A 193 -12.03 3.62 7.57
N SER A 194 -13.27 3.23 7.88
CA SER A 194 -14.10 3.96 8.85
C SER A 194 -13.53 3.97 10.28
N VAL A 195 -12.76 2.94 10.66
CA VAL A 195 -12.14 2.82 11.99
C VAL A 195 -10.70 3.34 11.96
N GLN A 196 -9.92 2.87 11.00
CA GLN A 196 -8.48 3.10 10.96
C GLN A 196 -8.12 4.51 10.50
N ALA A 197 -8.98 5.20 9.72
CA ALA A 197 -8.71 6.59 9.35
C ALA A 197 -8.68 7.51 10.57
N SER A 198 -9.69 7.42 11.46
CA SER A 198 -9.72 8.22 12.68
C SER A 198 -8.61 7.83 13.65
N ARG A 199 -8.26 6.54 13.73
CA ARG A 199 -7.13 6.07 14.52
C ARG A 199 -5.80 6.61 13.99
N PHE A 200 -5.63 6.64 12.67
CA PHE A 200 -4.48 7.23 12.02
C PHE A 200 -4.41 8.75 12.19
N GLU A 201 -5.54 9.47 12.10
CA GLU A 201 -5.60 10.89 12.44
C GLU A 201 -5.13 11.15 13.87
N ASN A 202 -5.61 10.35 14.83
CA ASN A 202 -5.16 10.43 16.21
C ASN A 202 -3.67 10.11 16.36
N PHE A 203 -3.16 9.16 15.58
CA PHE A 203 -1.73 8.87 15.50
C PHE A 203 -0.95 10.10 15.04
N LEU A 204 -1.37 10.77 13.96
CA LEU A 204 -0.71 11.97 13.44
C LEU A 204 -0.67 13.12 14.45
N THR A 205 -1.69 13.26 15.30
CA THR A 205 -1.76 14.35 16.29
C THR A 205 -1.14 14.00 17.64
N THR A 206 -0.99 12.72 17.95
CA THR A 206 -0.49 12.23 19.24
C THR A 206 0.96 11.78 19.16
N CYS A 207 1.44 11.37 18.00
CA CYS A 207 2.74 10.71 17.87
C CYS A 207 3.76 11.55 17.10
N ASP A 208 3.54 12.86 17.01
CA ASP A 208 4.36 13.86 16.30
C ASP A 208 5.59 14.33 17.09
N ARG A 209 5.80 13.80 18.30
CA ARG A 209 6.88 14.19 19.22
C ARG A 209 7.90 13.08 19.43
N PHE A 210 8.99 13.47 20.07
CA PHE A 210 10.08 12.58 20.40
C PHE A 210 9.80 11.80 21.69
N PHE A 211 10.34 10.59 21.75
CA PHE A 211 10.32 9.72 22.92
C PHE A 211 11.75 9.30 23.26
N PRO A 212 12.16 9.35 24.55
CA PRO A 212 13.45 8.83 24.95
C PRO A 212 13.45 7.31 24.81
N ARG A 213 14.54 6.76 24.28
CA ARG A 213 14.70 5.31 24.16
C ARG A 213 15.20 4.73 25.48
N GLU A 214 14.30 4.09 26.23
CA GLU A 214 14.62 3.38 27.48
C GLU A 214 15.56 4.22 28.39
N ASN A 215 16.49 3.56 29.10
CA ASN A 215 17.49 4.22 29.95
C ASN A 215 18.78 4.63 29.20
N ARG A 216 18.80 4.59 27.86
CA ARG A 216 20.01 4.88 27.05
C ARG A 216 19.70 5.85 25.92
N PHE A 217 19.31 7.07 26.32
CA PHE A 217 18.99 8.15 25.40
C PHE A 217 20.12 9.20 25.29
N LEU A 218 21.16 9.14 26.13
CA LEU A 218 22.25 10.11 26.17
C LEU A 218 23.60 9.40 26.04
N LEU A 219 24.44 9.91 25.14
CA LEU A 219 25.85 9.50 24.99
C LEU A 219 26.74 10.71 25.27
N ASP A 220 27.67 10.57 26.22
CA ASP A 220 28.82 11.46 26.34
C ASP A 220 29.83 11.13 25.23
N MET A 221 30.19 12.13 24.43
CA MET A 221 31.07 11.94 23.27
C MET A 221 32.51 12.33 23.57
N CYS A 222 32.73 13.56 24.03
CA CYS A 222 34.05 14.08 24.32
C CYS A 222 34.00 15.32 25.21
N THR A 223 35.09 15.55 25.96
CA THR A 223 35.30 16.80 26.69
C THR A 223 35.72 17.92 25.72
N VAL A 224 35.11 19.09 25.88
CA VAL A 224 35.44 20.35 25.19
C VAL A 224 36.59 21.04 25.92
N SER A 225 36.59 21.00 27.26
CA SER A 225 37.66 21.57 28.07
C SER A 225 37.88 20.82 29.39
N GLY A 226 39.14 20.77 29.81
CA GLY A 226 39.55 20.14 31.07
C GLY A 226 39.67 18.61 31.00
N SER A 227 39.62 17.98 32.17
CA SER A 227 39.73 16.52 32.35
C SER A 227 38.66 15.97 33.30
N LYS A 228 37.60 16.78 33.55
CA LYS A 228 36.50 16.42 34.42
C LYS A 228 35.59 15.43 33.69
N CYS A 229 34.91 14.56 34.43
CA CYS A 229 33.87 13.71 33.87
C CYS A 229 32.57 14.51 33.68
N ILE A 230 31.68 14.04 32.81
CA ILE A 230 30.42 14.72 32.46
C ILE A 230 29.50 14.97 33.68
N GLU A 231 29.63 14.18 34.75
CA GLU A 231 28.84 14.35 35.97
C GLU A 231 29.27 15.57 36.81
N ASP A 232 30.47 16.11 36.59
CA ASP A 232 30.92 17.31 37.30
C ASP A 232 30.15 18.53 36.78
N SER A 233 29.67 19.38 37.68
CA SER A 233 28.85 20.54 37.34
C SER A 233 29.61 21.59 36.51
N GLN A 234 30.94 21.57 36.52
CA GLN A 234 31.82 22.42 35.71
C GLN A 234 32.39 21.70 34.48
N SER A 235 31.90 20.51 34.16
CA SER A 235 32.31 19.81 32.95
C SER A 235 31.70 20.46 31.71
N GLU A 236 32.47 20.49 30.63
CA GLU A 236 32.06 21.00 29.33
C GLU A 236 32.21 19.86 28.32
N HIS A 237 31.15 19.11 28.03
CA HIS A 237 31.19 17.96 27.13
C HIS A 237 30.28 18.14 25.91
N VAL A 238 30.67 17.53 24.79
CA VAL A 238 29.75 17.28 23.68
C VAL A 238 29.00 15.99 23.99
N SER A 239 27.68 16.05 23.94
CA SER A 239 26.81 14.90 24.16
C SER A 239 25.87 14.69 22.98
N CYS A 240 25.31 13.49 22.87
CA CYS A 240 24.32 13.13 21.85
C CYS A 240 23.07 12.58 22.53
N CYS A 241 21.91 13.19 22.27
CA CYS A 241 20.62 12.58 22.55
C CYS A 241 20.23 11.67 21.38
N CYS A 242 19.75 10.47 21.69
CA CYS A 242 19.07 9.63 20.73
C CYS A 242 17.60 9.49 21.10
N LEU A 243 16.73 10.15 20.33
CA LEU A 243 15.29 10.15 20.57
C LEU A 243 14.55 9.49 19.42
N GLN A 244 13.41 8.88 19.70
CA GLN A 244 12.58 8.21 18.69
C GLN A 244 11.42 9.11 18.29
N ASN A 245 11.19 9.26 16.98
CA ASN A 245 9.97 9.86 16.46
C ASN A 245 9.16 8.81 15.66
N PRO A 246 8.01 8.36 16.19
CA PRO A 246 7.16 7.37 15.54
C PRO A 246 6.68 7.76 14.13
N MET A 247 6.63 9.05 13.79
CA MET A 247 6.30 9.53 12.43
C MET A 247 7.34 9.13 11.39
N LEU A 248 8.59 8.92 11.80
CA LEU A 248 9.66 8.52 10.88
C LEU A 248 9.58 7.03 10.53
N ASN A 249 8.73 6.27 11.23
CA ASN A 249 8.53 4.83 11.05
C ASN A 249 7.26 4.47 10.28
N LEU A 250 6.66 5.41 9.54
CA LEU A 250 5.42 5.12 8.81
C LEU A 250 5.56 3.98 7.77
N GLU A 251 6.75 3.83 7.16
CA GLU A 251 6.99 2.87 6.06
C GLU A 251 7.68 1.56 6.51
N HIS A 252 8.29 1.52 7.70
CA HIS A 252 9.16 0.40 8.16
C HIS A 252 8.66 -0.31 9.44
N ARG A 253 7.34 -0.30 9.69
CA ARG A 253 6.76 -0.77 10.96
C ARG A 253 6.83 -2.28 11.23
N LYS A 254 7.18 -3.15 10.25
CA LYS A 254 7.25 -4.60 10.52
C LYS A 254 8.53 -5.03 11.25
N GLU A 255 9.59 -4.23 11.25
CA GLU A 255 10.91 -4.64 11.80
C GLU A 255 11.23 -4.06 13.20
N ALA A 256 10.41 -3.16 13.72
CA ALA A 256 10.65 -2.54 15.03
C ALA A 256 10.49 -3.49 16.25
N VAL A 257 10.29 -4.79 16.03
CA VAL A 257 10.13 -5.81 17.10
C VAL A 257 11.17 -6.94 16.98
N MET A 258 12.30 -6.71 16.30
CA MET A 258 13.41 -7.66 16.29
C MET A 258 14.39 -7.36 17.43
N ASP A 259 14.45 -8.30 18.38
CA ASP A 259 15.30 -8.31 19.56
C ASP A 259 16.76 -7.94 19.21
N ALA A 260 17.33 -6.97 19.93
CA ALA A 260 18.62 -6.31 19.68
C ALA A 260 19.86 -7.24 19.76
N LYS A 261 19.65 -8.56 19.83
CA LYS A 261 20.71 -9.58 19.91
C LYS A 261 21.09 -10.20 18.56
N SER A 262 20.34 -9.99 17.49
CA SER A 262 20.56 -10.69 16.21
C SER A 262 21.35 -9.91 15.13
N LEU A 263 21.64 -8.61 15.34
CA LEU A 263 22.18 -7.72 14.29
C LEU A 263 23.69 -7.45 14.39
N GLN A 264 24.48 -8.36 14.97
CA GLN A 264 25.92 -8.10 15.16
C GLN A 264 26.79 -8.15 13.89
N HIS A 265 26.29 -8.41 12.68
CA HIS A 265 27.17 -8.62 11.51
C HIS A 265 26.74 -8.07 10.14
N SER A 266 25.71 -7.23 10.03
CA SER A 266 25.27 -6.74 8.71
C SER A 266 25.54 -5.24 8.53
N ARG A 267 26.70 -4.90 7.96
CA ARG A 267 26.91 -3.61 7.29
C ARG A 267 26.24 -3.66 5.92
N GLN A 268 24.95 -3.35 5.85
CA GLN A 268 24.31 -2.89 4.61
C GLN A 268 22.96 -2.24 4.93
N LEU A 269 22.88 -0.94 4.65
CA LEU A 269 21.64 -0.17 4.55
C LEU A 269 20.88 -0.62 3.30
N GLU A 270 20.19 -1.76 3.38
CA GLU A 270 19.00 -2.03 2.59
C GLU A 270 17.94 -2.45 3.58
N LEU A 271 17.39 -1.45 4.28
CA LEU A 271 16.21 -1.63 5.08
C LEU A 271 15.07 -1.81 4.07
N GLU A 272 14.77 -3.06 3.71
CA GLU A 272 13.68 -3.40 2.81
C GLU A 272 12.42 -2.69 3.33
N SER A 273 11.82 -1.85 2.49
CA SER A 273 10.57 -1.20 2.83
C SER A 273 9.52 -2.27 3.06
N THR A 274 9.05 -2.37 4.29
CA THR A 274 7.95 -3.28 4.64
C THR A 274 6.59 -2.73 4.24
N ALA A 275 6.57 -1.49 3.73
CA ALA A 275 5.41 -0.82 3.19
C ALA A 275 4.76 -1.71 2.13
N VAL A 276 3.47 -1.94 2.26
CA VAL A 276 2.76 -2.78 1.31
C VAL A 276 2.61 -1.96 0.04
N ASP A 277 3.32 -2.36 -1.02
CA ASP A 277 2.96 -1.93 -2.36
C ASP A 277 1.58 -2.53 -2.67
N VAL A 278 0.54 -1.72 -2.44
CA VAL A 278 -0.86 -2.11 -2.56
C VAL A 278 -1.16 -2.71 -3.94
N CYS A 279 -0.55 -2.18 -5.01
CA CYS A 279 -0.90 -2.60 -6.36
C CYS A 279 -0.07 -3.82 -6.79
N SER A 280 1.19 -3.94 -6.34
CA SER A 280 1.98 -5.17 -6.50
C SER A 280 1.39 -6.35 -5.70
N GLU A 281 1.01 -6.11 -4.45
CA GLU A 281 0.33 -7.10 -3.60
C GLU A 281 -1.01 -7.53 -4.22
N ALA A 282 -1.82 -6.56 -4.66
CA ALA A 282 -3.08 -6.87 -5.35
C ALA A 282 -2.86 -7.67 -6.65
N ALA A 283 -1.78 -7.37 -7.39
CA ALA A 283 -1.44 -8.09 -8.60
C ALA A 283 -1.06 -9.54 -8.27
N GLN A 284 -0.16 -9.74 -7.30
CA GLN A 284 0.25 -11.06 -6.84
C GLN A 284 -0.94 -11.92 -6.38
N GLN A 285 -1.87 -11.34 -5.63
CA GLN A 285 -3.07 -12.03 -5.15
C GLN A 285 -4.06 -12.41 -6.27
N SER A 286 -4.09 -11.67 -7.38
CA SER A 286 -5.07 -11.86 -8.46
C SER A 286 -4.51 -12.56 -9.69
N ASP A 287 -3.19 -12.60 -9.87
CA ASP A 287 -2.52 -13.10 -11.09
C ASP A 287 -2.89 -14.53 -11.45
N GLU A 288 -3.05 -15.40 -10.44
CA GLU A 288 -3.43 -16.79 -10.68
C GLU A 288 -4.83 -16.90 -11.30
N LYS A 289 -5.82 -16.26 -10.68
CA LYS A 289 -7.20 -16.25 -11.19
C LYS A 289 -7.31 -15.57 -12.54
N VAL A 290 -6.58 -14.47 -12.74
CA VAL A 290 -6.50 -13.79 -14.05
C VAL A 290 -5.93 -14.73 -15.12
N ARG A 291 -4.89 -15.50 -14.79
CA ARG A 291 -4.30 -16.48 -15.70
C ARG A 291 -5.27 -17.61 -16.03
N GLU A 292 -6.00 -18.12 -15.05
CA GLU A 292 -7.05 -19.12 -15.28
C GLU A 292 -8.10 -18.63 -16.29
N VAL A 293 -8.57 -17.38 -16.13
CA VAL A 293 -9.55 -16.79 -17.05
C VAL A 293 -8.98 -16.65 -18.46
N LYS A 294 -7.73 -16.22 -18.59
CA LYS A 294 -7.05 -16.14 -19.91
C LYS A 294 -6.96 -17.52 -20.57
N THR A 295 -6.47 -18.52 -19.84
CA THR A 295 -6.39 -19.90 -20.32
C THR A 295 -7.76 -20.44 -20.72
N TYR A 296 -8.80 -20.12 -19.96
CA TYR A 296 -10.17 -20.48 -20.30
C TYR A 296 -10.64 -19.84 -21.62
N LEU A 297 -10.42 -18.53 -21.77
CA LEU A 297 -10.74 -17.80 -22.99
C LEU A 297 -9.97 -18.34 -24.20
N ASP A 298 -8.69 -18.70 -24.03
CA ASP A 298 -7.90 -19.37 -25.06
C ASP A 298 -8.51 -20.73 -25.44
N LYS A 299 -8.90 -21.53 -24.46
CA LYS A 299 -9.52 -22.86 -24.67
C LYS A 299 -10.80 -22.77 -25.49
N ILE A 300 -11.66 -21.78 -25.23
CA ILE A 300 -12.92 -21.59 -25.98
C ILE A 300 -12.73 -20.84 -27.30
N GLY A 301 -11.49 -20.54 -27.71
CA GLY A 301 -11.20 -19.83 -28.96
C GLY A 301 -11.47 -18.32 -28.91
N ARG A 302 -11.65 -17.76 -27.72
CA ARG A 302 -12.02 -16.35 -27.47
C ARG A 302 -10.92 -15.50 -26.84
N SER A 303 -9.68 -15.82 -27.18
CA SER A 303 -8.51 -15.06 -26.77
C SER A 303 -8.56 -13.58 -27.20
N ASP A 304 -9.28 -13.27 -28.28
CA ASP A 304 -9.55 -11.91 -28.76
C ASP A 304 -10.10 -11.00 -27.65
N VAL A 305 -11.00 -11.54 -26.81
CA VAL A 305 -11.72 -10.75 -25.81
C VAL A 305 -10.78 -10.12 -24.77
N HIS A 306 -9.80 -10.88 -24.27
CA HIS A 306 -8.85 -10.35 -23.29
C HIS A 306 -7.71 -9.57 -23.95
N ARG A 307 -7.28 -9.93 -25.16
CA ARG A 307 -6.25 -9.18 -25.90
C ARG A 307 -6.72 -7.78 -26.26
N ASP A 308 -7.95 -7.63 -26.73
CA ASP A 308 -8.55 -6.33 -27.05
C ASP A 308 -8.75 -5.46 -25.80
N TYR A 309 -9.11 -6.09 -24.67
CA TYR A 309 -9.20 -5.40 -23.39
C TYR A 309 -7.84 -4.86 -22.94
N GLU A 310 -6.81 -5.70 -22.95
CA GLU A 310 -5.45 -5.28 -22.55
C GLU A 310 -4.82 -4.28 -23.51
N SER A 311 -5.06 -4.40 -24.83
CA SER A 311 -4.61 -3.42 -25.80
C SER A 311 -5.21 -2.05 -25.50
N ARG A 312 -6.53 -1.97 -25.27
CA ARG A 312 -7.20 -0.71 -24.93
C ARG A 312 -6.70 -0.12 -23.61
N LEU A 313 -6.36 -0.96 -22.63
CA LEU A 313 -5.73 -0.49 -21.40
C LEU A 313 -4.36 0.12 -21.68
N ARG A 314 -3.53 -0.54 -22.50
CA ARG A 314 -2.21 -0.04 -22.89
C ARG A 314 -2.32 1.28 -23.66
N ASP A 315 -3.24 1.38 -24.61
CA ASP A 315 -3.43 2.60 -25.39
C ASP A 315 -3.92 3.76 -24.51
N LYS A 316 -4.88 3.49 -23.62
CA LYS A 316 -5.46 4.50 -22.72
C LYS A 316 -4.47 4.97 -21.67
N TYR A 317 -3.64 4.06 -21.17
CA TYR A 317 -2.64 4.33 -20.13
C TYR A 317 -1.22 4.22 -20.69
N ASN A 318 -1.00 4.70 -21.91
CA ASN A 318 0.27 4.54 -22.62
C ASN A 318 1.45 5.06 -21.80
N ASN A 319 1.31 6.21 -21.14
CA ASN A 319 2.37 6.77 -20.30
C ASN A 319 2.79 5.79 -19.18
N PHE A 320 1.83 5.16 -18.50
CA PHE A 320 2.11 4.16 -17.46
C PHE A 320 2.85 2.94 -18.02
N TYR A 321 2.39 2.40 -19.16
CA TYR A 321 3.01 1.21 -19.76
C TYR A 321 4.33 1.50 -20.50
N SER A 322 4.62 2.75 -20.85
CA SER A 322 5.84 3.14 -21.57
C SER A 322 6.94 3.70 -20.66
N SER A 323 6.63 4.34 -19.52
CA SER A 323 7.64 4.80 -18.56
C SER A 323 7.95 3.79 -17.45
N ASP A 324 6.98 2.95 -17.04
CA ASP A 324 7.07 2.29 -15.73
C ASP A 324 7.40 0.78 -15.79
N CYS A 325 7.53 0.20 -17.00
CA CYS A 325 8.05 -1.16 -17.18
C CYS A 325 9.60 -1.24 -17.16
N GLN A 326 10.32 -0.12 -16.95
CA GLN A 326 11.80 -0.07 -16.93
C GLN A 326 12.44 0.17 -15.55
N GLY A 327 11.68 0.08 -14.46
CA GLY A 327 12.26 -0.10 -13.12
C GLY A 327 11.99 1.05 -12.15
N GLN A 328 11.72 0.62 -10.91
CA GLN A 328 11.57 1.41 -9.68
C GLN A 328 10.39 2.38 -9.65
N MET A 329 9.23 1.90 -9.18
CA MET A 329 8.15 2.80 -8.74
C MET A 329 8.17 2.97 -7.22
N THR A 330 8.31 4.23 -6.78
CA THR A 330 8.12 4.64 -5.39
C THR A 330 6.63 4.83 -5.07
N SER A 331 6.23 4.30 -3.91
CA SER A 331 4.89 4.18 -3.30
C SER A 331 3.89 5.35 -3.49
N LYS A 332 4.34 6.61 -3.61
CA LYS A 332 3.46 7.80 -3.59
C LYS A 332 2.68 8.07 -4.88
N VAL A 333 3.18 7.62 -6.04
CA VAL A 333 2.53 7.84 -7.34
C VAL A 333 1.52 6.73 -7.65
N LEU A 334 1.77 5.53 -7.12
CA LEU A 334 0.93 4.34 -7.31
C LEU A 334 -0.42 4.46 -6.61
N LEU A 335 -0.47 5.04 -5.40
CA LEU A 335 -1.71 5.18 -4.62
C LEU A 335 -2.71 6.16 -5.29
N LEU A 336 -2.20 7.26 -5.85
CA LEU A 336 -3.00 8.28 -6.56
C LEU A 336 -3.52 7.76 -7.91
N LEU A 337 -2.74 6.94 -8.61
CA LEU A 337 -3.14 6.34 -9.89
C LEU A 337 -4.05 5.12 -9.70
N CYS A 338 -3.83 4.28 -8.69
CA CYS A 338 -4.75 3.19 -8.35
C CYS A 338 -6.13 3.74 -7.93
N LEU A 339 -6.21 4.86 -7.19
CA LEU A 339 -7.48 5.56 -6.93
C LEU A 339 -8.16 6.13 -8.20
N LEU A 340 -7.39 6.55 -9.22
CA LEU A 340 -7.94 7.01 -10.50
C LEU A 340 -8.40 5.86 -11.41
N ILE A 341 -7.79 4.68 -11.28
CA ILE A 341 -8.25 3.43 -11.92
C ILE A 341 -9.51 2.87 -11.22
N ILE A 342 -9.73 3.22 -9.95
CA ILE A 342 -10.91 2.85 -9.13
C ILE A 342 -12.07 3.86 -9.29
N ALA A 343 -11.80 5.10 -9.74
CA ALA A 343 -12.81 6.15 -9.87
C ALA A 343 -13.72 6.02 -11.12
N PHE A 344 -13.55 4.97 -11.92
CA PHE A 344 -14.38 4.58 -13.08
C PHE A 344 -14.46 3.05 -13.17
#